data_AF-A0A2E4WYW3-F1
#
_entry.id   AF-A0A2E4WYW3-F1
#
_cell.length_a   1.000
_cell.length_b   1.000
_cell.length_c   1.000
_cell.angle_alpha   90.00
_cell.angle_beta   90.00
_cell.angle_gamma   90.00
#
_symmetry.space_group_name_H-M   'P 1'
#
loop_
_entity.id
_entity.type
_entity.pdbx_description
1 polymer ?
#
loop_
_entity_poly.entity_id
_entity_poly.type
_entity_poly.pdbx_seq_one_letter_code
_entity_poly.pdbx_strand_id
1 'polypeptide(L)'
;MSGKNEMSEEERIQELIKRRQHLLQQKAIAGDRLETARGQLDKAKADAREKYGTDDPDKLAVLLEESRVANECKITKFAADLVKVENKLKSIDEQSKAVVEDE
;
A
#
# COMPACT_ATOMS: atom_id res chain seq x y z
N MET A 1 60.06 -11.51 -2.72
CA MET A 1 60.33 -10.54 -3.80
C MET A 1 59.00 -10.14 -4.41
N SER A 2 58.50 -8.94 -4.12
CA SER A 2 57.25 -8.42 -4.69
C SER A 2 57.61 -7.56 -5.90
N GLY A 3 57.53 -8.14 -7.09
CA GLY A 3 57.64 -7.39 -8.34
C GLY A 3 56.40 -6.51 -8.45
N LYS A 4 56.57 -5.19 -8.35
CA LYS A 4 55.54 -4.24 -8.77
C LYS A 4 55.38 -4.41 -10.27
N ASN A 5 54.32 -5.10 -10.68
CA ASN A 5 53.95 -5.25 -12.08
C ASN A 5 53.38 -3.89 -12.53
N GLU A 6 54.23 -3.02 -13.07
CA GLU A 6 53.77 -1.77 -13.69
C GLU A 6 53.05 -2.13 -15.00
N MET A 7 51.73 -1.95 -15.03
CA MET A 7 50.95 -2.13 -16.25
C MET A 7 51.50 -1.25 -17.37
N SER A 8 51.59 -1.82 -18.58
CA SER A 8 51.89 -1.07 -19.79
C SER A 8 50.85 0.03 -20.01
N GLU A 9 51.26 1.12 -20.66
CA GLU A 9 50.38 2.22 -21.03
C GLU A 9 49.18 1.74 -21.86
N GLU A 10 49.40 0.76 -22.74
CA GLU A 10 48.35 0.12 -23.54
C GLU A 10 47.37 -0.66 -22.67
N GLU A 11 47.84 -1.41 -21.68
CA GLU A 11 46.99 -2.14 -20.73
C GLU A 11 46.12 -1.18 -19.90
N ARG A 12 46.71 -0.05 -19.49
CA ARG A 12 46.02 1.00 -18.74
C ARG A 12 44.95 1.69 -19.58
N ILE A 13 45.23 1.98 -20.85
CA ILE A 13 44.23 2.53 -21.79
C ILE A 13 43.08 1.54 -21.99
N GLN A 14 43.37 0.26 -22.16
CA GLN A 14 42.34 -0.78 -22.31
C GLN A 14 41.46 -0.92 -21.07
N GLU A 15 42.05 -0.83 -19.87
CA GLU A 15 41.28 -0.83 -18.62
C GLU A 15 40.36 0.39 -18.51
N LEU A 16 40.85 1.57 -18.87
CA LEU A 16 40.04 2.80 -18.88
C LEU A 16 38.87 2.71 -19.88
N ILE A 17 39.08 2.11 -21.05
CA ILE A 17 38.02 1.88 -22.04
C ILE A 17 36.96 0.93 -21.48
N LYS A 18 37.37 -0.21 -20.90
CA LYS A 18 36.44 -1.16 -20.26
C LYS A 18 35.65 -0.51 -19.14
N ARG A 19 36.31 0.28 -18.29
CA ARG A 19 35.66 1.01 -17.20
C ARG A 19 34.66 2.03 -17.72
N ARG A 20 35.00 2.77 -18.79
CA ARG A 20 34.07 3.70 -19.44
C ARG A 20 32.86 2.97 -20.00
N GLN A 21 33.05 1.85 -20.70
CA GLN A 21 31.94 1.05 -21.23
C GLN A 21 31.03 0.54 -20.12
N HIS A 22 31.60 0.06 -19.03
CA HIS A 22 30.84 -0.39 -17.86
C HIS A 22 30.02 0.75 -17.23
N LEU A 23 30.62 1.93 -17.06
CA LEU A 23 29.92 3.10 -16.54
C LEU A 23 28.78 3.56 -17.47
N LEU A 24 28.96 3.48 -18.79
CA LEU A 24 27.90 3.79 -19.75
C LEU A 24 26.72 2.80 -19.64
N GLN A 25 27.01 1.51 -19.49
CA GLN A 25 25.97 0.50 -19.27
C GLN A 25 25.22 0.74 -17.96
N GLN A 26 25.93 1.02 -16.86
CA GLN A 26 25.30 1.35 -15.58
C GLN A 26 24.43 2.60 -15.68
N LYS A 27 24.90 3.64 -16.38
CA LYS A 27 24.12 4.87 -16.61
C LYS A 27 22.84 4.59 -17.38
N ALA A 28 22.89 3.76 -18.42
CA ALA A 28 21.70 3.37 -19.18
C ALA A 28 20.69 2.65 -18.29
N ILE A 29 21.13 1.61 -17.56
CA ILE A 29 20.27 0.85 -16.62
C ILE A 29 19.66 1.76 -15.56
N ALA A 30 20.44 2.69 -15.01
CA ALA A 30 19.95 3.65 -14.02
C ALA A 30 18.90 4.61 -14.63
N GLY A 31 19.10 5.03 -15.89
CA GLY A 31 18.14 5.82 -16.65
C GLY A 31 16.81 5.10 -16.83
N ASP A 32 16.84 3.86 -17.32
CA ASP A 32 15.64 3.05 -17.55
C ASP A 32 14.86 2.79 -16.25
N ARG A 33 15.58 2.53 -15.15
CA ARG A 33 14.98 2.37 -13.82
C ARG A 33 14.32 3.65 -13.33
N LEU A 34 14.96 4.79 -13.54
CA LEU A 34 14.42 6.09 -13.15
C LEU A 34 13.15 6.41 -13.93
N GLU A 35 13.14 6.16 -15.24
CA GLU A 35 11.96 6.35 -16.09
C GLU A 35 10.81 5.45 -15.66
N THR A 36 11.09 4.17 -15.41
CA THR A 36 10.09 3.20 -14.92
C THR A 36 9.50 3.65 -13.58
N ALA A 37 10.35 4.06 -12.63
CA ALA A 37 9.91 4.51 -11.31
C ALA A 37 9.05 5.79 -11.39
N ARG A 38 9.41 6.72 -12.28
CA ARG A 38 8.60 7.92 -12.54
C ARG A 38 7.22 7.55 -13.11
N GLY A 39 7.16 6.66 -14.09
CA GLY A 39 5.89 6.19 -14.63
C GLY A 39 5.00 5.50 -13.60
N GLN A 40 5.59 4.69 -12.71
CA GLN A 40 4.87 4.06 -11.60
C GLN A 40 4.36 5.09 -10.59
N LEU A 41 5.16 6.11 -10.27
CA LEU A 41 4.76 7.20 -9.37
C LEU A 41 3.59 8.00 -9.96
N ASP A 42 3.66 8.36 -11.24
CA ASP A 42 2.60 9.11 -11.90
C ASP A 42 1.29 8.32 -11.96
N LYS A 43 1.37 7.01 -12.24
CA LYS A 43 0.22 6.12 -12.18
C LYS A 43 -0.37 6.05 -10.78
N ALA A 44 0.46 5.88 -9.75
CA ALA A 44 -0.01 5.84 -8.36
C ALA A 44 -0.69 7.15 -7.94
N LYS A 45 -0.16 8.30 -8.37
CA LYS A 45 -0.78 9.61 -8.15
C LYS A 45 -2.12 9.75 -8.89
N ALA A 46 -2.20 9.30 -10.14
CA ALA A 46 -3.43 9.30 -10.91
C ALA A 46 -4.51 8.44 -10.24
N ASP A 47 -4.16 7.20 -9.86
CA ASP A 47 -5.07 6.27 -9.16
C ASP A 47 -5.55 6.87 -7.82
N ALA A 48 -4.66 7.56 -7.08
CA ALA A 48 -5.00 8.22 -5.83
C ALA A 48 -5.97 9.39 -6.05
N ARG A 49 -5.74 10.23 -7.05
CA ARG A 49 -6.66 11.32 -7.43
C ARG A 49 -8.01 10.80 -7.90
N GLU A 50 -8.03 9.71 -8.68
CA GLU A 50 -9.28 9.11 -9.16
C GLU A 50 -10.11 8.54 -8.00
N LYS A 51 -9.50 7.77 -7.10
CA LYS A 51 -10.21 7.07 -6.02
C LYS A 51 -10.54 7.95 -4.82
N TYR A 52 -9.64 8.88 -4.50
CA TYR A 52 -9.70 9.63 -3.24
C TYR A 52 -9.73 11.15 -3.47
N GLY A 53 -9.72 11.62 -4.71
CA GLY A 53 -9.73 13.05 -5.04
C GLY A 53 -8.40 13.77 -4.80
N THR A 54 -7.38 13.09 -4.28
CA THR A 54 -6.08 13.68 -3.96
C THR A 54 -4.94 12.65 -4.04
N ASP A 55 -3.75 13.09 -4.42
CA ASP A 55 -2.49 12.32 -4.35
C ASP A 55 -1.55 12.80 -3.22
N ASP A 56 -2.06 13.68 -2.35
CA ASP A 56 -1.32 14.19 -1.20
C ASP A 56 -1.33 13.13 -0.08
N PRO A 57 -0.17 12.57 0.30
CA PRO A 57 -0.10 11.53 1.33
C PRO A 57 -0.71 11.94 2.67
N ASP A 58 -0.57 13.20 3.06
CA ASP A 58 -1.10 13.69 4.34
C ASP A 58 -2.62 13.75 4.31
N LYS A 59 -3.21 14.18 3.18
CA LYS A 59 -4.66 14.17 3.00
C LYS A 59 -5.23 12.76 2.91
N LEU A 60 -4.52 11.85 2.24
CA LEU A 60 -4.90 10.43 2.19
C LEU A 60 -4.90 9.79 3.59
N ALA A 61 -3.95 10.16 4.45
CA ALA A 61 -3.90 9.70 5.83
C ALA A 61 -5.10 10.22 6.65
N VAL A 62 -5.48 11.48 6.46
CA VAL A 62 -6.69 12.04 7.10
C VAL A 62 -7.95 11.32 6.62
N LEU A 63 -8.11 11.12 5.30
CA LEU A 63 -9.26 10.39 4.74
C LEU A 63 -9.35 8.94 5.26
N LEU A 64 -8.20 8.28 5.45
CA LEU A 64 -8.15 6.94 6.01
C LEU A 64 -8.68 6.92 7.45
N GLU A 65 -8.25 7.89 8.27
CA GLU A 65 -8.67 7.98 9.67
C GLU A 65 -10.16 8.34 9.79
N GLU A 66 -10.64 9.29 8.99
CA GLU A 66 -12.07 9.62 8.91
C GLU A 66 -12.91 8.40 8.51
N SER A 67 -12.44 7.61 7.52
CA SER A 67 -13.10 6.39 7.09
C SER A 67 -13.13 5.32 8.20
N ARG A 68 -12.05 5.18 8.97
CA ARG A 68 -11.98 4.27 10.11
C ARG A 68 -12.98 4.63 11.19
N VAL A 69 -12.97 5.89 11.65
CA VAL A 69 -13.91 6.38 12.66
C VAL A 69 -15.35 6.19 12.19
N ALA A 70 -15.66 6.51 10.93
CA ALA A 70 -16.99 6.32 10.37
C ALA A 70 -17.41 4.83 10.36
N ASN A 71 -16.49 3.92 10.06
CA ASN A 71 -16.75 2.49 10.10
C ASN A 71 -16.95 1.99 11.53
N GLU A 72 -16.16 2.43 12.50
CA GLU A 72 -16.35 2.09 13.92
C GLU A 72 -17.70 2.56 14.45
N CYS A 73 -18.13 3.77 14.09
CA CYS A 73 -19.48 4.26 14.39
C CYS A 73 -20.58 3.40 13.75
N LYS A 74 -20.39 2.92 12.51
CA LYS A 74 -21.34 2.02 11.86
C LYS A 74 -21.39 0.65 12.54
N ILE A 75 -20.23 0.09 12.89
CA ILE A 75 -20.12 -1.21 13.58
C ILE A 75 -20.83 -1.15 14.93
N THR A 76 -20.55 -0.12 15.74
CA THR A 76 -21.19 0.06 17.05
C THR A 76 -22.70 0.23 16.93
N LYS A 77 -23.18 1.04 15.98
CA LYS A 77 -24.61 1.17 15.71
C LYS A 77 -25.24 -0.15 15.30
N PHE A 78 -24.60 -0.88 14.39
CA PHE A 78 -25.08 -2.17 13.91
C PHE A 78 -25.15 -3.20 15.04
N ALA A 79 -24.14 -3.25 15.92
CA ALA A 79 -24.13 -4.12 17.09
C ALA A 79 -25.29 -3.79 18.06
N ALA A 80 -25.55 -2.50 18.30
CA ALA A 80 -26.68 -2.09 19.14
C ALA A 80 -28.04 -2.48 18.54
N ASP A 81 -28.17 -2.38 17.22
CA ASP A 81 -29.39 -2.78 16.52
C ASP A 81 -29.57 -4.30 16.52
N LEU A 82 -28.48 -5.08 16.40
CA LEU A 82 -28.52 -6.54 16.58
C LEU A 82 -29.04 -6.94 17.96
N VAL A 83 -28.51 -6.33 19.03
CA VAL A 83 -28.96 -6.62 20.41
C VAL A 83 -30.46 -6.33 20.59
N LYS A 84 -30.97 -5.25 19.98
CA LYS A 84 -32.42 -4.95 20.02
C LYS A 84 -33.24 -6.02 19.31
N VAL A 85 -32.77 -6.50 18.15
CA VAL A 85 -33.45 -7.56 17.39
C VAL A 85 -33.43 -8.87 18.20
N GLU A 86 -32.29 -9.24 18.77
CA GLU A 86 -32.15 -10.43 19.60
C GLU A 86 -33.08 -10.39 20.82
N ASN A 87 -33.15 -9.25 21.51
CA ASN A 87 -34.05 -9.09 22.67
C ASN A 87 -35.53 -9.17 22.27
N LYS A 88 -35.91 -8.60 21.11
CA LYS A 88 -37.28 -8.73 20.59
C LYS A 88 -37.62 -10.18 20.27
N LEU A 89 -36.70 -10.90 19.64
CA LEU A 89 -36.90 -12.32 19.32
C LEU A 89 -37.05 -13.16 20.59
N LYS A 90 -36.22 -12.94 21.61
CA LYS A 90 -36.36 -13.61 22.92
C LYS A 90 -37.71 -13.34 23.56
N SER A 91 -38.15 -12.08 23.58
CA SER A 91 -39.45 -11.71 24.13
C SER A 91 -40.62 -12.37 23.39
N ILE A 92 -40.54 -12.48 22.07
CA ILE A 92 -41.56 -13.20 21.27
C ILE A 92 -41.55 -14.70 21.60
N ASP A 93 -40.37 -15.30 21.74
CA ASP A 93 -40.21 -16.73 22.09
C ASP A 93 -40.69 -17.04 23.51
N GLU A 94 -40.52 -16.12 24.46
CA GLU A 94 -41.06 -16.24 25.82
C GLU A 94 -42.58 -16.11 25.83
N GLN A 95 -43.14 -15.17 25.08
CA GLN A 95 -44.59 -15.00 24.93
C GLN A 95 -45.25 -16.21 24.27
N SER A 96 -44.62 -16.79 23.24
CA SER A 96 -45.18 -17.96 22.57
C SER A 96 -45.19 -19.20 23.47
N LYS A 97 -44.17 -19.41 24.30
CA LYS A 97 -44.12 -20.52 25.27
C LYS A 97 -45.16 -20.37 26.37
N ALA A 98 -45.33 -19.17 26.92
CA ALA A 98 -46.32 -18.90 27.97
C ALA A 98 -47.76 -19.22 27.50
N VAL A 99 -48.09 -18.93 26.24
CA VAL A 99 -49.41 -19.24 25.67
C VAL A 99 -49.65 -20.74 25.51
N VAL A 100 -48.60 -21.54 25.32
CA VAL A 100 -48.70 -23.01 25.14
C VAL A 100 -48.78 -23.75 26.48
N GLU A 101 -48.34 -23.14 27.59
CA GLU A 101 -48.41 -23.74 28.94
C GLU A 101 -49.73 -23.45 29.67
N ASP A 102 -50.52 -22.47 29.20
CA ASP A 102 -51.84 -22.09 29.75
C ASP A 102 -53.04 -22.80 29.06
N GLU A 103 -52.81 -23.74 28.13
CA GLU A 103 -53.81 -24.65 27.51
C GLU A 103 -53.75 -26.08 28.09
#